data_AF-A0A485KA97-F1
#
_entry.id   AF-A0A485KA97-F1
#
_cell.length_a   1.000
_cell.length_b   1.000
_cell.length_c   1.000
_cell.angle_alpha   90.00
_cell.angle_beta   90.00
_cell.angle_gamma   90.00
#
_symmetry.space_group_name_H-M   'P 1'
#
loop_
_entity.id
_entity.type
_entity.pdbx_description
1 polymer ?
#
loop_
_entity_poly.entity_id
_entity_poly.type
_entity_poly.pdbx_seq_one_letter_code
_entity_poly.pdbx_strand_id
1 'polypeptide(L)'
;MVLSRSLRIWLVLLALVAVAVLIMSSRLVLQHYSHHNDVHHIDLTNGIDRSFTRAAVVYLPSGDNDKYMTEFRWFHKSWAEMVWHQPPLWRTDIVVFTDGPDLPRLRDLGCTDGVRTSANESNTCILVPNYKKVKSKEFDYGFADSINVVAVNHAATAAYDWILRTDLDTFLTPTFAKWKPTKLTVGSVGGYCFDGYDTCDHLRRIAEKINLTEPTVNDVGSTWYGPAKLIQECANLSMRLINHLHLHEFNETEKTHEYAFEKVIGWPRWHYGVLTMYSGHMAIPHCTKDAGGFDKRNDLIDHPTYSTGKITEHVHVHTYQDGGDFNKFKFQAGNYDSFDLSTLDRSTVSGYTMYIALTANNKGVVPTNGDTTKAIGSE
;
A
#
# COMPACT_ATOMS: atom_id res chain seq x y z
N MET A 1 -32.78 24.02 25.65
CA MET A 1 -33.68 23.51 24.60
C MET A 1 -33.74 21.99 24.67
N VAL A 2 -34.84 21.42 25.15
CA VAL A 2 -35.03 19.97 25.24
C VAL A 2 -35.55 19.49 23.89
N LEU A 3 -34.72 18.79 23.11
CA LEU A 3 -35.14 18.15 21.86
C LEU A 3 -36.32 17.21 22.13
N SER A 4 -37.38 17.34 21.33
CA SER A 4 -38.61 16.56 21.49
C SER A 4 -38.33 15.06 21.39
N ARG A 5 -39.12 14.25 22.12
CA ARG A 5 -38.98 12.78 22.16
C ARG A 5 -39.00 12.17 20.75
N SER A 6 -39.82 12.72 19.85
CA SER A 6 -39.91 12.28 18.45
C SER A 6 -38.61 12.52 17.67
N LEU A 7 -37.93 13.65 17.88
CA LEU A 7 -36.69 13.97 17.16
C LEU A 7 -35.51 13.09 17.60
N ARG A 8 -35.49 12.66 18.87
CA ARG A 8 -34.51 11.67 19.36
C ARG A 8 -34.73 10.28 18.75
N ILE A 9 -35.98 9.87 18.57
CA ILE A 9 -36.32 8.59 17.93
C ILE A 9 -35.92 8.60 16.45
N TRP A 10 -36.14 9.71 15.74
CA TRP A 10 -35.71 9.88 14.35
C TRP A 10 -34.18 9.83 14.18
N LEU A 11 -33.42 10.46 15.08
CA LEU A 11 -31.96 10.42 15.06
C LEU A 11 -31.41 9.00 15.31
N VAL A 12 -32.02 8.24 16.22
CA VAL A 12 -31.65 6.85 16.48
C VAL A 12 -31.98 5.95 15.28
N LEU A 13 -33.13 6.15 14.64
CA LEU A 13 -33.51 5.42 13.42
C LEU A 13 -32.56 5.73 12.25
N LEU A 14 -32.18 7.01 12.06
CA LEU A 14 -31.19 7.40 11.05
C LEU A 14 -29.81 6.80 11.31
N ALA A 15 -29.36 6.76 12.57
CA ALA A 15 -28.10 6.11 12.94
C ALA A 15 -28.15 4.60 12.70
N LEU A 16 -29.26 3.93 13.02
CA LEU A 16 -29.44 2.50 12.77
C LEU A 16 -29.50 2.16 11.28
N VAL A 17 -30.14 3.01 10.46
CA VAL A 17 -30.15 2.85 9.00
C VAL A 17 -28.75 3.09 8.42
N ALA A 18 -28.00 4.09 8.89
CA ALA A 18 -26.62 4.32 8.47
C ALA A 18 -25.70 3.14 8.82
N VAL A 19 -25.84 2.58 10.04
CA VAL A 19 -25.12 1.38 10.47
C VAL A 19 -25.54 0.15 9.65
N ALA A 20 -26.83 -0.02 9.35
CA ALA A 20 -27.30 -1.13 8.51
C ALA A 20 -26.80 -1.04 7.07
N VAL A 21 -26.74 0.17 6.49
CA VAL A 21 -26.16 0.41 5.15
C VAL A 21 -24.66 0.14 5.15
N LEU A 22 -23.93 0.56 6.19
CA LEU A 22 -22.50 0.24 6.38
C LEU A 22 -22.25 -1.26 6.56
N ILE A 23 -23.13 -1.99 7.26
CA ILE A 23 -23.04 -3.45 7.45
C ILE A 23 -23.39 -4.20 6.15
N MET A 24 -24.38 -3.71 5.39
CA MET A 24 -24.77 -4.34 4.13
C MET A 24 -23.73 -4.12 3.03
N SER A 25 -23.15 -2.92 2.93
CA SER A 25 -22.05 -2.66 1.99
C SER A 25 -20.82 -3.49 2.34
N SER A 26 -20.48 -3.62 3.62
CA SER A 26 -19.36 -4.47 4.07
C SER A 26 -19.61 -5.96 3.86
N ARG A 27 -20.84 -6.45 4.01
CA ARG A 27 -21.16 -7.86 3.67
C ARG A 27 -21.10 -8.16 2.19
N LEU A 28 -21.51 -7.22 1.32
CA LEU A 28 -21.40 -7.36 -0.14
C LEU A 28 -19.93 -7.37 -0.60
N VAL A 29 -19.06 -6.59 0.02
CA VAL A 29 -17.61 -6.61 -0.24
C VAL A 29 -16.98 -7.93 0.26
N LEU A 30 -17.35 -8.39 1.47
CA LEU A 30 -16.83 -9.64 2.06
C LEU A 30 -17.31 -10.91 1.33
N GLN A 31 -18.55 -10.95 0.83
CA GLN A 31 -19.07 -12.13 0.13
C GLN A 31 -18.47 -12.33 -1.27
N HIS A 32 -17.92 -11.28 -1.88
CA HIS A 32 -17.45 -11.37 -3.27
C HIS A 32 -15.98 -11.80 -3.40
N TYR A 33 -15.21 -11.81 -2.31
CA TYR A 33 -13.83 -12.33 -2.30
C TYR A 33 -13.72 -13.82 -1.96
N SER A 34 -14.84 -14.53 -1.86
CA SER A 34 -14.84 -15.99 -1.78
C SER A 34 -14.80 -16.60 -3.19
N HIS A 35 -13.67 -16.52 -3.89
CA HIS A 35 -13.45 -17.32 -5.10
C HIS A 35 -12.06 -17.95 -5.19
N HIS A 36 -12.09 -19.27 -5.32
CA HIS A 36 -11.04 -20.23 -5.67
C HIS A 36 -9.68 -20.12 -4.94
N ASN A 37 -9.54 -20.97 -3.92
CA ASN A 37 -8.25 -21.46 -3.44
C ASN A 37 -7.59 -22.37 -4.49
N ASP A 38 -7.21 -21.83 -5.64
CA ASP A 38 -6.08 -22.41 -6.37
C ASP A 38 -4.83 -21.88 -5.67
N VAL A 39 -4.29 -22.70 -4.76
CA VAL A 39 -3.00 -22.44 -4.12
C VAL A 39 -1.94 -22.58 -5.22
N HIS A 40 -1.75 -21.51 -5.98
CA HIS A 40 -0.68 -21.44 -6.95
C HIS A 40 0.65 -21.45 -6.20
N HIS A 41 1.43 -22.52 -6.44
CA HIS A 41 2.75 -22.67 -5.87
C HIS A 41 3.60 -21.40 -6.11
N ILE A 42 4.05 -20.77 -5.03
CA ILE A 42 4.93 -19.61 -5.09
C ILE A 42 6.34 -20.11 -5.42
N ASP A 43 6.87 -19.72 -6.58
CA ASP A 43 8.28 -19.98 -6.90
C ASP A 43 9.18 -19.01 -6.11
N LEU A 44 9.92 -19.57 -5.16
CA LEU A 44 10.90 -18.87 -4.32
C LEU A 44 12.35 -19.20 -4.71
N THR A 45 12.54 -19.86 -5.85
CA THR A 45 13.85 -20.32 -6.34
C THR A 45 14.39 -19.50 -7.50
N ASN A 46 13.54 -18.67 -8.13
CA ASN A 46 13.91 -17.87 -9.30
C ASN A 46 15.06 -16.89 -9.02
N GLY A 47 16.27 -17.25 -9.46
CA GLY A 47 17.46 -16.40 -9.44
C GLY A 47 18.08 -16.17 -8.06
N ILE A 48 17.81 -17.03 -7.07
CA ILE A 48 18.38 -16.93 -5.72
C ILE A 48 19.90 -17.12 -5.67
N ASP A 49 20.46 -17.73 -6.71
CA ASP A 49 21.88 -18.03 -6.90
C ASP A 49 22.64 -16.94 -7.68
N ARG A 50 21.96 -15.84 -8.03
CA ARG A 50 22.52 -14.73 -8.81
C ARG A 50 22.47 -13.42 -8.03
N SER A 51 23.40 -12.52 -8.36
CA SER A 51 23.34 -11.14 -7.90
C SER A 51 22.04 -10.50 -8.37
N PHE A 52 21.35 -9.81 -7.46
CA PHE A 52 20.09 -9.14 -7.76
C PHE A 52 19.89 -7.94 -6.84
N THR A 53 19.70 -6.75 -7.42
CA THR A 53 19.42 -5.52 -6.66
C THR A 53 17.99 -5.06 -6.90
N ARG A 54 17.27 -4.75 -5.83
CA ARG A 54 15.93 -4.18 -5.91
C ARG A 54 15.72 -3.10 -4.85
N ALA A 55 14.74 -2.25 -5.09
CA ALA A 55 14.29 -1.28 -4.10
C ALA A 55 12.78 -1.25 -3.97
N ALA A 56 12.31 -1.10 -2.74
CA ALA A 56 10.97 -0.59 -2.49
C ALA A 56 11.03 0.95 -2.49
N VAL A 57 10.26 1.57 -3.37
CA VAL A 57 10.24 3.03 -3.53
C VAL A 57 8.91 3.55 -3.01
N VAL A 58 9.01 4.49 -2.07
CA VAL A 58 7.86 5.10 -1.40
C VAL A 58 7.98 6.63 -1.40
N TYR A 59 6.84 7.29 -1.31
CA TYR A 59 6.77 8.73 -1.07
C TYR A 59 6.31 9.00 0.36
N LEU A 60 7.10 9.78 1.11
CA LEU A 60 6.77 10.24 2.46
C LEU A 60 6.61 11.76 2.48
N PRO A 61 5.38 12.29 2.59
CA PRO A 61 5.16 13.71 2.78
C PRO A 61 5.85 14.23 4.05
N SER A 62 6.56 15.35 3.95
CA SER A 62 7.34 15.96 5.04
C SER A 62 6.51 16.69 6.09
N GLY A 63 5.23 16.94 5.82
CA GLY A 63 4.35 17.71 6.71
C GLY A 63 4.14 17.06 8.08
N ASP A 64 3.62 17.84 9.03
CA ASP A 64 3.48 17.47 10.45
C ASP A 64 2.46 16.35 10.75
N ASN A 65 1.95 15.65 9.73
CA ASN A 65 1.03 14.55 9.95
C ASN A 65 1.81 13.27 10.34
N ASP A 66 1.87 13.02 11.66
CA ASP A 66 2.49 11.83 12.25
C ASP A 66 1.92 10.50 11.72
N LYS A 67 0.74 10.52 11.10
CA LYS A 67 0.16 9.36 10.41
C LYS A 67 1.18 8.73 9.44
N TYR A 68 1.71 9.48 8.49
CA TYR A 68 2.55 8.90 7.44
C TYR A 68 3.87 8.37 7.99
N MET A 69 4.40 9.02 9.02
CA MET A 69 5.59 8.54 9.72
C MET A 69 5.30 7.25 10.51
N THR A 70 4.13 7.15 11.13
CA THR A 70 3.66 5.93 11.81
C THR A 70 3.55 4.76 10.84
N GLU A 71 2.99 5.03 9.66
CA GLU A 71 2.85 4.05 8.58
C GLU A 71 4.23 3.64 8.03
N PHE A 72 5.11 4.61 7.76
CA PHE A 72 6.48 4.32 7.33
C PHE A 72 7.26 3.48 8.34
N ARG A 73 7.10 3.70 9.65
CA ARG A 73 7.79 2.92 10.68
C ARG A 73 7.49 1.43 10.57
N TRP A 74 6.23 1.05 10.37
CA TRP A 74 5.88 -0.36 10.24
C TRP A 74 6.33 -0.94 8.90
N PHE A 75 6.31 -0.14 7.84
CA PHE A 75 6.82 -0.54 6.54
C PHE A 75 8.33 -0.82 6.63
N HIS A 76 9.08 0.12 7.20
CA HIS A 76 10.51 0.00 7.47
C HIS A 76 10.83 -1.21 8.37
N LYS A 77 10.07 -1.42 9.45
CA LYS A 77 10.28 -2.58 10.33
C LYS A 77 10.01 -3.91 9.62
N SER A 78 8.96 -3.97 8.80
CA SER A 78 8.64 -5.17 8.01
C SER A 78 9.72 -5.48 6.96
N TRP A 79 10.33 -4.44 6.36
CA TRP A 79 11.49 -4.58 5.49
C TRP A 79 12.70 -5.12 6.25
N ALA A 80 13.00 -4.57 7.43
CA ALA A 80 14.10 -5.06 8.26
C ALA A 80 13.91 -6.53 8.66
N GLU A 81 12.68 -6.96 8.97
CA GLU A 81 12.36 -8.38 9.22
C GLU A 81 12.55 -9.24 7.96
N MET A 82 12.01 -8.80 6.82
CA MET A 82 12.14 -9.48 5.53
C MET A 82 13.61 -9.69 5.12
N VAL A 83 14.46 -8.68 5.33
CA VAL A 83 15.90 -8.74 5.00
C VAL A 83 16.62 -9.93 5.64
N TRP A 84 16.20 -10.38 6.84
CA TRP A 84 16.79 -11.56 7.50
C TRP A 84 16.59 -12.87 6.72
N HIS A 85 15.59 -12.92 5.85
CA HIS A 85 15.25 -14.10 5.05
C HIS A 85 15.78 -14.02 3.61
N GLN A 86 16.50 -12.94 3.27
CA GLN A 86 16.96 -12.65 1.92
C GLN A 86 18.13 -13.56 1.49
N PRO A 87 18.19 -13.99 0.21
CA PRO A 87 19.35 -14.68 -0.32
C PRO A 87 20.65 -13.85 -0.20
N PRO A 88 21.82 -14.48 0.03
CA PRO A 88 23.07 -13.76 0.27
C PRO A 88 23.52 -12.81 -0.86
N LEU A 89 23.14 -13.12 -2.10
CA LEU A 89 23.50 -12.35 -3.30
C LEU A 89 22.47 -11.28 -3.67
N TRP A 90 21.36 -11.22 -2.95
CA TRP A 90 20.32 -10.23 -3.20
C TRP A 90 20.54 -9.00 -2.33
N ARG A 91 20.07 -7.84 -2.80
CA ARG A 91 19.95 -6.61 -2.02
C ARG A 91 18.56 -6.01 -2.21
N THR A 92 17.90 -5.68 -1.11
CA THR A 92 16.62 -4.98 -1.09
C THR A 92 16.76 -3.72 -0.29
N ASP A 93 16.73 -2.57 -0.95
CA ASP A 93 16.77 -1.27 -0.32
C ASP A 93 15.37 -0.69 -0.15
N ILE A 94 15.25 0.34 0.69
CA ILE A 94 14.12 1.27 0.63
C ILE A 94 14.63 2.58 0.07
N VAL A 95 13.92 3.18 -0.89
CA VAL A 95 14.17 4.55 -1.36
C VAL A 95 12.97 5.41 -0.98
N VAL A 96 13.21 6.39 -0.12
CA VAL A 96 12.20 7.27 0.45
C VAL A 96 12.35 8.66 -0.15
N PHE A 97 11.43 9.03 -1.02
CA PHE A 97 11.34 10.41 -1.50
C PHE A 97 10.52 11.24 -0.51
N THR A 98 11.03 12.41 -0.15
CA THR A 98 10.31 13.37 0.68
C THR A 98 10.50 14.79 0.17
N ASP A 99 9.46 15.62 0.29
CA ASP A 99 9.48 17.01 -0.15
C ASP A 99 10.19 17.97 0.82
N GLY A 100 10.58 17.48 2.00
CA GLY A 100 11.28 18.26 3.01
C GLY A 100 12.82 18.18 2.87
N PRO A 101 13.56 19.15 3.45
CA PRO A 101 15.02 19.22 3.33
C PRO A 101 15.78 18.18 4.14
N ASP A 102 15.24 17.77 5.29
CA ASP A 102 15.72 16.65 6.09
C ASP A 102 14.55 16.13 6.94
N LEU A 103 14.57 14.83 7.24
CA LEU A 103 13.63 14.21 8.15
C LEU A 103 14.44 13.48 9.22
N PRO A 104 14.75 14.11 10.36
CA PRO A 104 15.50 13.49 11.45
C PRO A 104 14.94 12.13 11.86
N ARG A 105 13.60 11.98 11.82
CA ARG A 105 12.90 10.73 12.10
C ARG A 105 13.24 9.58 11.14
N LEU A 106 13.66 9.86 9.92
CA LEU A 106 14.21 8.86 8.99
C LEU A 106 15.67 8.53 9.30
N ARG A 107 16.46 9.52 9.77
CA ARG A 107 17.84 9.29 10.23
C ARG A 107 17.87 8.37 11.44
N ASP A 108 16.93 8.54 12.36
CA ASP A 108 16.76 7.66 13.53
C ASP A 108 16.46 6.21 13.14
N LEU A 109 15.87 6.01 11.95
CA LEU A 109 15.63 4.69 11.36
C LEU A 109 16.82 4.18 10.54
N GLY A 110 17.91 4.94 10.44
CA GLY A 110 19.13 4.58 9.71
C GLY A 110 19.11 4.94 8.22
N CYS A 111 18.18 5.80 7.77
CA CYS A 111 18.15 6.25 6.38
C CYS A 111 19.26 7.28 6.07
N THR A 112 19.96 7.09 4.95
CA THR A 112 21.11 7.89 4.52
C THR A 112 20.90 8.50 3.14
N ASP A 113 21.66 9.53 2.78
CA ASP A 113 21.55 10.16 1.44
C ASP A 113 22.41 9.44 0.39
N GLY A 114 23.14 8.40 0.81
CA GLY A 114 24.02 7.63 -0.05
C GLY A 114 23.21 6.80 -1.05
N VAL A 115 23.34 7.13 -2.33
CA VAL A 115 22.78 6.29 -3.41
C VAL A 115 23.62 5.02 -3.56
N ARG A 116 22.98 3.89 -3.87
CA ARG A 116 23.68 2.62 -4.14
C ARG A 116 24.63 2.79 -5.33
N THR A 117 25.88 2.36 -5.15
CA THR A 117 26.88 2.38 -6.22
C THR A 117 27.29 0.98 -6.67
N SER A 118 27.03 -0.05 -5.86
CA SER A 118 27.39 -1.43 -6.14
C SER A 118 26.37 -2.43 -5.60
N ALA A 119 26.22 -3.57 -6.28
CA ALA A 119 25.40 -4.68 -5.80
C ALA A 119 25.94 -5.36 -4.52
N ASN A 120 27.20 -5.12 -4.16
CA ASN A 120 27.82 -5.75 -2.99
C ASN A 120 27.54 -5.00 -1.67
N GLU A 121 27.20 -3.71 -1.74
CA GLU A 121 26.88 -2.89 -0.55
C GLU A 121 25.69 -3.52 0.20
N SER A 122 25.67 -3.41 1.53
CA SER A 122 24.57 -3.91 2.36
C SER A 122 23.22 -3.29 1.97
N ASN A 123 22.14 -3.93 2.40
CA ASN A 123 20.81 -3.32 2.29
C ASN A 123 20.80 -1.97 3.02
N THR A 124 20.17 -0.96 2.44
CA THR A 124 20.16 0.40 2.96
C THR A 124 18.80 1.06 2.81
N CYS A 125 18.48 1.97 3.74
CA CYS A 125 17.41 2.94 3.54
C CYS A 125 18.02 4.22 2.96
N ILE A 126 17.54 4.64 1.79
CA ILE A 126 18.03 5.81 1.05
C ILE A 126 16.99 6.91 1.15
N LEU A 127 17.40 8.07 1.66
CA LEU A 127 16.61 9.29 1.71
C LEU A 127 16.89 10.13 0.46
N VAL A 128 15.83 10.51 -0.24
CA VAL A 128 15.85 11.53 -1.30
C VAL A 128 15.11 12.77 -0.79
N PRO A 129 15.82 13.76 -0.23
CA PRO A 129 15.21 14.97 0.29
C PRO A 129 14.86 15.96 -0.82
N ASN A 130 14.07 16.97 -0.49
CA ASN A 130 13.69 18.08 -1.37
C ASN A 130 13.04 17.63 -2.69
N TYR A 131 12.33 16.51 -2.69
CA TYR A 131 11.54 16.07 -3.83
C TYR A 131 10.47 17.13 -4.16
N LYS A 132 10.42 17.53 -5.43
CA LYS A 132 9.44 18.51 -5.89
C LYS A 132 8.08 17.84 -6.10
N LYS A 133 7.12 18.16 -5.23
CA LYS A 133 5.73 17.71 -5.36
C LYS A 133 5.15 18.05 -6.74
N VAL A 134 4.34 17.13 -7.27
CA VAL A 134 3.47 17.40 -8.42
C VAL A 134 2.20 18.13 -8.00
N LYS A 135 1.76 17.93 -6.76
CA LYS A 135 0.62 18.64 -6.18
C LYS A 135 0.82 20.15 -6.26
N SER A 136 -0.12 20.86 -6.87
CA SER A 136 -0.14 22.33 -6.94
C SER A 136 -1.53 22.87 -6.62
N LYS A 137 -1.74 24.19 -6.77
CA LYS A 137 -3.07 24.80 -6.64
C LYS A 137 -4.00 24.39 -7.79
N GLU A 138 -3.43 24.23 -8.97
CA GLU A 138 -4.12 23.85 -10.21
C GLU A 138 -4.31 22.32 -10.29
N PHE A 139 -3.46 21.57 -9.59
CA PHE A 139 -3.50 20.11 -9.53
C PHE A 139 -3.52 19.63 -8.07
N ASP A 140 -4.68 19.73 -7.42
CA ASP A 140 -4.87 19.39 -5.99
C ASP A 140 -5.11 17.87 -5.80
N TYR A 141 -4.18 17.05 -6.29
CA TYR A 141 -4.21 15.59 -6.11
C TYR A 141 -2.87 15.07 -5.58
N GLY A 142 -2.76 15.00 -4.25
CA GLY A 142 -1.52 14.65 -3.57
C GLY A 142 -1.08 13.19 -3.73
N PHE A 143 -2.00 12.27 -4.02
CA PHE A 143 -1.65 10.86 -4.23
C PHE A 143 -0.86 10.63 -5.51
N ALA A 144 -0.83 11.57 -6.47
CA ALA A 144 0.01 11.42 -7.65
C ALA A 144 1.51 11.36 -7.32
N ASP A 145 1.95 11.96 -6.22
CA ASP A 145 3.36 11.94 -5.83
C ASP A 145 3.86 10.51 -5.56
N SER A 146 3.02 9.61 -5.05
CA SER A 146 3.42 8.21 -4.81
C SER A 146 3.60 7.39 -6.09
N ILE A 147 3.14 7.88 -7.24
CA ILE A 147 3.47 7.34 -8.56
C ILE A 147 4.66 8.10 -9.15
N ASN A 148 4.67 9.43 -9.01
CA ASN A 148 5.67 10.28 -9.64
C ASN A 148 7.09 9.99 -9.16
N VAL A 149 7.29 9.57 -7.90
CA VAL A 149 8.61 9.22 -7.36
C VAL A 149 9.33 8.07 -8.09
N VAL A 150 8.58 7.21 -8.79
CA VAL A 150 9.16 6.22 -9.71
C VAL A 150 9.06 6.63 -11.18
N ALA A 151 8.34 7.70 -11.52
CA ALA A 151 8.31 8.26 -12.87
C ALA A 151 9.47 9.23 -13.15
N VAL A 152 10.00 9.88 -12.11
CA VAL A 152 11.14 10.80 -12.22
C VAL A 152 12.44 10.04 -12.42
N ASN A 153 13.26 10.54 -13.33
CA ASN A 153 14.63 10.04 -13.48
C ASN A 153 15.47 10.58 -12.32
N HIS A 154 15.89 9.71 -11.41
CA HIS A 154 16.69 10.07 -10.25
C HIS A 154 17.79 9.05 -10.00
N ALA A 155 18.99 9.51 -9.61
CA ALA A 155 20.14 8.63 -9.39
C ALA A 155 19.86 7.54 -8.33
N ALA A 156 19.05 7.86 -7.32
CA ALA A 156 18.68 6.93 -6.25
C ALA A 156 17.91 5.69 -6.73
N THR A 157 17.31 5.69 -7.93
CA THR A 157 16.57 4.52 -8.47
C THR A 157 17.29 3.85 -9.64
N ALA A 158 18.44 4.38 -10.09
CA ALA A 158 19.11 3.96 -11.31
C ALA A 158 19.89 2.64 -11.18
N ALA A 159 20.30 2.26 -9.96
CA ALA A 159 21.19 1.12 -9.71
C ALA A 159 20.47 -0.23 -9.50
N TYR A 160 19.13 -0.25 -9.60
CA TYR A 160 18.33 -1.44 -9.30
C TYR A 160 17.96 -2.19 -10.57
N ASP A 161 18.04 -3.52 -10.48
CA ASP A 161 17.45 -4.38 -11.50
C ASP A 161 15.92 -4.21 -11.48
N TRP A 162 15.33 -4.15 -10.28
CA TRP A 162 13.88 -4.19 -10.06
C TRP A 162 13.41 -3.14 -9.05
N ILE A 163 12.19 -2.64 -9.25
CA ILE A 163 11.53 -1.69 -8.35
C ILE A 163 10.20 -2.27 -7.89
N LEU A 164 9.94 -2.17 -6.59
CA LEU A 164 8.62 -2.27 -5.98
C LEU A 164 8.13 -0.84 -5.71
N ARG A 165 7.21 -0.33 -6.52
CA ARG A 165 6.44 0.87 -6.16
C ARG A 165 5.36 0.42 -5.19
N THR A 166 5.31 1.01 -4.00
CA THR A 166 4.30 0.69 -2.97
C THR A 166 3.95 1.94 -2.13
N ASP A 167 2.88 1.83 -1.34
CA ASP A 167 2.42 2.86 -0.42
C ASP A 167 2.94 2.63 1.01
N LEU A 168 2.85 3.64 1.87
CA LEU A 168 3.39 3.61 3.24
C LEU A 168 2.59 2.68 4.17
N ASP A 169 1.32 2.48 3.87
CA ASP A 169 0.37 1.72 4.67
C ASP A 169 0.34 0.24 4.25
N THR A 170 1.54 -0.29 4.01
CA THR A 170 1.82 -1.65 3.55
C THR A 170 2.90 -2.32 4.40
N PHE A 171 3.06 -3.64 4.23
CA PHE A 171 4.10 -4.43 4.90
C PHE A 171 4.70 -5.44 3.92
N LEU A 172 6.01 -5.62 4.04
CA LEU A 172 6.72 -6.75 3.43
C LEU A 172 6.66 -7.96 4.35
N THR A 173 6.40 -9.13 3.77
CA THR A 173 6.44 -10.40 4.50
C THR A 173 7.82 -11.06 4.37
N PRO A 174 8.16 -12.03 5.24
CA PRO A 174 9.35 -12.85 5.06
C PRO A 174 9.42 -13.55 3.69
N THR A 175 8.27 -13.87 3.08
CA THR A 175 8.22 -14.53 1.77
C THR A 175 8.71 -13.63 0.64
N PHE A 176 8.51 -12.30 0.73
CA PHE A 176 9.05 -11.36 -0.25
C PHE A 176 10.56 -11.44 -0.40
N ALA A 177 11.27 -11.84 0.65
CA ALA A 177 12.73 -11.94 0.68
C ALA A 177 13.31 -12.81 -0.43
N LYS A 178 12.58 -13.85 -0.85
CA LYS A 178 13.00 -14.81 -1.88
C LYS A 178 12.14 -14.76 -3.14
N TRP A 179 11.15 -13.87 -3.18
CA TRP A 179 10.22 -13.82 -4.29
C TRP A 179 10.66 -12.83 -5.37
N LYS A 180 10.78 -13.34 -6.59
CA LYS A 180 11.06 -12.59 -7.82
C LYS A 180 10.18 -13.18 -8.93
N PRO A 181 9.13 -12.49 -9.38
CA PRO A 181 8.33 -12.96 -10.49
C PRO A 181 9.11 -12.86 -11.80
N THR A 182 8.58 -13.45 -12.87
CA THR A 182 9.19 -13.42 -14.21
C THR A 182 8.75 -12.20 -15.04
N LYS A 183 7.65 -11.57 -14.64
CA LYS A 183 7.06 -10.39 -15.28
C LYS A 183 6.78 -9.31 -14.26
N LEU A 184 6.51 -8.09 -14.74
CA LEU A 184 5.89 -7.07 -13.91
C LEU A 184 4.60 -7.66 -13.31
N THR A 185 4.46 -7.54 -12.00
CA THR A 185 3.34 -8.09 -11.23
C THR A 185 2.66 -6.99 -10.45
N VAL A 186 1.33 -7.04 -10.40
CA VAL A 186 0.49 -6.08 -9.67
C VAL A 186 -0.50 -6.79 -8.75
N GLY A 187 -0.94 -6.09 -7.71
CA GLY A 187 -2.05 -6.47 -6.84
C GLY A 187 -3.38 -5.79 -7.22
N SER A 188 -4.31 -5.75 -6.27
CA SER A 188 -5.67 -5.18 -6.40
C SER A 188 -6.08 -4.64 -5.04
N VAL A 189 -6.18 -3.31 -4.91
CA VAL A 189 -6.56 -2.67 -3.64
C VAL A 189 -7.49 -1.48 -3.82
N GLY A 190 -7.77 -1.11 -5.07
CA GLY A 190 -8.61 0.03 -5.38
C GLY A 190 -10.06 -0.27 -5.06
N GLY A 191 -10.59 -1.36 -5.61
CA GLY A 191 -12.01 -1.68 -5.52
C GLY A 191 -12.89 -0.68 -6.27
N TYR A 192 -12.50 -0.35 -7.51
CA TYR A 192 -13.23 0.59 -8.37
C TYR A 192 -13.77 -0.05 -9.64
N CYS A 193 -13.44 -1.32 -9.90
CA CYS A 193 -13.90 -2.02 -11.09
C CYS A 193 -14.41 -3.41 -10.71
N PHE A 194 -15.73 -3.54 -10.74
CA PHE A 194 -16.46 -4.76 -10.41
C PHE A 194 -17.68 -4.92 -11.33
N ASP A 195 -18.20 -6.14 -11.39
CA ASP A 195 -19.40 -6.46 -12.13
C ASP A 195 -20.59 -5.62 -11.65
N GLY A 196 -21.37 -5.09 -12.61
CA GLY A 196 -22.50 -4.20 -12.34
C GLY A 196 -22.15 -2.71 -12.22
N TYR A 197 -20.87 -2.36 -12.35
CA TYR A 197 -20.38 -0.98 -12.41
C TYR A 197 -19.71 -0.68 -13.76
N ASP A 198 -19.82 0.57 -14.21
CA ASP A 198 -19.44 1.02 -15.56
C ASP A 198 -18.02 1.60 -15.64
N THR A 199 -17.26 1.56 -14.54
CA THR A 199 -15.95 2.21 -14.45
C THR A 199 -14.90 1.56 -15.35
N CYS A 200 -14.84 0.23 -15.42
CA CYS A 200 -13.93 -0.43 -16.35
C CYS A 200 -14.27 -0.17 -17.82
N ASP A 201 -15.57 -0.14 -18.16
CA ASP A 201 -16.00 0.23 -19.50
C ASP A 201 -15.64 1.67 -19.83
N HIS A 202 -15.71 2.56 -18.84
CA HIS A 202 -15.28 3.95 -19.00
C HIS A 202 -13.78 4.06 -19.26
N LEU A 203 -12.96 3.38 -18.44
CA LEU A 203 -11.50 3.35 -18.60
C LEU A 203 -11.10 2.76 -19.96
N ARG A 204 -11.80 1.72 -20.43
CA ARG A 204 -11.60 1.15 -21.76
C ARG A 204 -11.86 2.16 -22.86
N ARG A 205 -13.01 2.86 -22.83
CA ARG A 205 -13.35 3.90 -23.82
C ARG A 205 -12.33 5.04 -23.83
N ILE A 206 -11.84 5.46 -22.66
CA ILE A 206 -10.79 6.47 -22.56
C ILE A 206 -9.52 5.94 -23.22
N ALA A 207 -9.05 4.74 -22.82
CA ALA A 207 -7.85 4.11 -23.39
C ALA A 207 -7.93 4.00 -24.92
N GLU A 208 -9.06 3.57 -25.47
CA GLU A 208 -9.31 3.53 -26.92
C GLU A 208 -9.21 4.92 -27.58
N LYS A 209 -9.86 5.94 -26.99
CA LYS A 209 -9.86 7.32 -27.49
C LYS A 209 -8.47 7.93 -27.58
N ILE A 210 -7.55 7.52 -26.70
CA ILE A 210 -6.15 7.97 -26.69
C ILE A 210 -5.16 6.92 -27.24
N ASN A 211 -5.66 5.91 -27.96
CA ASN A 211 -4.87 4.89 -28.67
C ASN A 211 -3.90 4.10 -27.77
N LEU A 212 -4.35 3.76 -26.56
CA LEU A 212 -3.67 2.83 -25.68
C LEU A 212 -4.08 1.39 -25.95
N THR A 213 -3.30 0.46 -25.42
CA THR A 213 -3.69 -0.95 -25.39
C THR A 213 -4.88 -1.09 -24.45
N GLU A 214 -5.88 -1.85 -24.88
CA GLU A 214 -7.08 -2.09 -24.08
C GLU A 214 -6.73 -2.73 -22.73
N PRO A 215 -7.31 -2.28 -21.60
CA PRO A 215 -7.11 -2.95 -20.33
C PRO A 215 -7.59 -4.40 -20.34
N THR A 216 -6.72 -5.32 -19.93
CA THR A 216 -6.96 -6.77 -19.98
C THR A 216 -7.38 -7.38 -18.65
N VAL A 217 -7.29 -6.62 -17.56
CA VAL A 217 -7.68 -7.04 -16.21
C VAL A 217 -8.46 -5.93 -15.51
N ASN A 218 -9.33 -6.33 -14.58
CA ASN A 218 -10.04 -5.40 -13.71
C ASN A 218 -9.14 -4.94 -12.55
N ASP A 219 -9.49 -3.82 -11.90
CA ASP A 219 -8.98 -3.38 -10.58
C ASP A 219 -7.45 -3.54 -10.38
N VAL A 220 -6.65 -2.75 -11.10
CA VAL A 220 -5.20 -2.73 -10.92
C VAL A 220 -4.87 -1.92 -9.67
N GLY A 221 -4.18 -2.55 -8.73
CA GLY A 221 -3.79 -1.96 -7.46
C GLY A 221 -2.66 -0.94 -7.57
N SER A 222 -2.32 -0.37 -6.41
CA SER A 222 -1.30 0.65 -6.29
C SER A 222 0.11 0.04 -6.31
N THR A 223 0.27 -1.21 -5.91
CA THR A 223 1.58 -1.84 -5.81
C THR A 223 2.01 -2.50 -7.12
N TRP A 224 3.18 -2.10 -7.64
CA TRP A 224 3.76 -2.63 -8.87
C TRP A 224 5.18 -3.12 -8.61
N TYR A 225 5.47 -4.36 -9.00
CA TYR A 225 6.79 -4.96 -8.82
C TYR A 225 7.31 -5.53 -10.13
N GLY A 226 8.46 -5.05 -10.60
CA GLY A 226 8.96 -5.44 -11.91
C GLY A 226 10.36 -4.91 -12.20
N PRO A 227 10.89 -5.19 -13.42
CA PRO A 227 12.12 -4.57 -13.90
C PRO A 227 12.07 -3.05 -13.77
N ALA A 228 13.12 -2.44 -13.23
CA ALA A 228 13.12 -1.04 -12.84
C ALA A 228 12.74 -0.09 -13.99
N LYS A 229 13.34 -0.30 -15.17
CA LYS A 229 13.03 0.50 -16.38
C LYS A 229 11.57 0.40 -16.79
N LEU A 230 11.01 -0.80 -16.76
CA LEU A 230 9.61 -1.02 -17.13
C LEU A 230 8.66 -0.35 -16.12
N ILE A 231 8.96 -0.44 -14.81
CA ILE A 231 8.20 0.27 -13.77
C ILE A 231 8.26 1.78 -14.00
N GLN A 232 9.42 2.34 -14.31
CA GLN A 232 9.60 3.77 -14.58
C GLN A 232 8.84 4.22 -15.83
N GLU A 233 8.86 3.43 -16.91
CA GLU A 233 8.09 3.68 -18.14
C GLU A 233 6.58 3.67 -17.88
N CYS A 234 6.09 2.67 -17.16
CA CYS A 234 4.69 2.58 -16.77
C CYS A 234 4.28 3.76 -15.88
N ALA A 235 5.12 4.13 -14.90
CA ALA A 235 4.86 5.28 -14.03
C ALA A 235 4.85 6.61 -14.79
N ASN A 236 5.74 6.80 -15.77
CA ASN A 236 5.75 7.97 -16.62
C ASN A 236 4.45 8.08 -17.44
N LEU A 237 4.00 6.97 -18.04
CA LEU A 237 2.72 6.93 -18.72
C LEU A 237 1.56 7.20 -17.76
N SER A 238 1.55 6.58 -16.57
CA SER A 238 0.53 6.83 -15.55
C SER A 238 0.45 8.29 -15.16
N MET A 239 1.58 8.99 -14.97
CA MET A 239 1.56 10.43 -14.68
C MET A 239 0.94 11.26 -15.81
N ARG A 240 1.19 10.90 -17.07
CA ARG A 240 0.51 11.54 -18.22
C ARG A 240 -1.00 11.28 -18.20
N LEU A 241 -1.40 10.07 -17.83
CA LEU A 241 -2.81 9.69 -17.74
C LEU A 241 -3.54 10.32 -16.56
N ILE A 242 -2.89 10.44 -15.40
CA ILE A 242 -3.42 11.20 -14.25
C ILE A 242 -3.74 12.62 -14.69
N ASN A 243 -2.81 13.28 -15.39
CA ASN A 243 -3.02 14.63 -15.90
C ASN A 243 -4.16 14.69 -16.95
N HIS A 244 -4.22 13.71 -17.86
CA HIS A 244 -5.31 13.63 -18.85
C HIS A 244 -6.67 13.49 -18.18
N LEU A 245 -6.82 12.55 -17.24
CA LEU A 245 -8.05 12.32 -16.49
C LEU A 245 -8.47 13.59 -15.74
N HIS A 246 -7.53 14.22 -15.05
CA HIS A 246 -7.77 15.47 -14.32
C HIS A 246 -8.24 16.60 -15.25
N LEU A 247 -7.64 16.76 -16.43
CA LEU A 247 -7.98 17.86 -17.34
C LEU A 247 -9.26 17.63 -18.14
N HIS A 248 -9.61 16.38 -18.43
CA HIS A 248 -10.60 16.07 -19.47
C HIS A 248 -11.73 15.13 -19.05
N GLU A 249 -11.57 14.35 -17.98
CA GLU A 249 -12.50 13.27 -17.64
C GLU A 249 -13.20 13.49 -16.27
N PHE A 250 -12.92 14.62 -15.61
CA PHE A 250 -13.60 15.08 -14.40
C PHE A 250 -13.96 16.56 -14.51
N ASN A 251 -15.11 16.94 -13.95
CA ASN A 251 -15.54 18.34 -13.85
C ASN A 251 -15.02 19.02 -12.57
N GLU A 252 -15.12 20.35 -12.48
CA GLU A 252 -14.59 21.12 -11.36
C GLU A 252 -15.17 20.71 -10.00
N THR A 253 -16.45 20.35 -9.93
CA THR A 253 -17.08 19.88 -8.68
C THR A 253 -16.48 18.57 -8.20
N GLU A 254 -16.30 17.61 -9.12
CA GLU A 254 -15.74 16.28 -8.80
C GLU A 254 -14.30 16.35 -8.29
N LYS A 255 -13.55 17.38 -8.70
CA LYS A 255 -12.16 17.63 -8.27
C LYS A 255 -12.03 18.26 -6.89
N THR A 256 -13.11 18.84 -6.36
CA THR A 256 -13.04 19.55 -5.07
C THR A 256 -12.72 18.61 -3.91
N HIS A 257 -12.00 19.13 -2.91
CA HIS A 257 -11.64 18.35 -1.72
C HIS A 257 -12.86 17.80 -0.98
N GLU A 258 -13.90 18.63 -0.83
CA GLU A 258 -15.15 18.26 -0.18
C GLU A 258 -15.84 17.10 -0.92
N TYR A 259 -15.95 17.15 -2.26
CA TYR A 259 -16.60 16.10 -3.05
C TYR A 259 -15.80 14.79 -3.04
N ALA A 260 -14.51 14.88 -3.33
CA ALA A 260 -13.66 13.70 -3.54
C ALA A 260 -13.18 13.05 -2.24
N PHE A 261 -12.82 13.82 -1.21
CA PHE A 261 -12.11 13.27 -0.05
C PHE A 261 -12.91 13.33 1.26
N GLU A 262 -13.72 14.37 1.47
CA GLU A 262 -14.54 14.47 2.69
C GLU A 262 -15.84 13.68 2.58
N LYS A 263 -16.58 13.87 1.47
CA LYS A 263 -17.88 13.21 1.23
C LYS A 263 -17.76 11.93 0.41
N VAL A 264 -16.63 11.72 -0.26
CA VAL A 264 -16.32 10.52 -1.05
C VAL A 264 -17.41 10.23 -2.10
N ILE A 265 -17.91 11.27 -2.78
CA ILE A 265 -18.98 11.15 -3.75
C ILE A 265 -18.45 10.52 -5.06
N GLY A 266 -19.26 9.66 -5.68
CA GLY A 266 -18.90 8.96 -6.92
C GLY A 266 -18.32 7.56 -6.69
N TRP A 267 -17.84 7.27 -5.49
CA TRP A 267 -17.37 5.93 -5.11
C TRP A 267 -18.52 4.91 -5.04
N PRO A 268 -18.35 3.64 -5.49
CA PRO A 268 -17.18 3.03 -6.15
C PRO A 268 -17.25 3.10 -7.68
N ARG A 269 -18.08 3.98 -8.26
CA ARG A 269 -18.17 4.22 -9.71
C ARG A 269 -17.01 5.13 -10.15
N TRP A 270 -17.32 6.31 -10.66
CA TRP A 270 -16.36 7.28 -11.16
C TRP A 270 -15.97 8.23 -10.03
N HIS A 271 -14.74 8.12 -9.56
CA HIS A 271 -14.29 8.83 -8.37
C HIS A 271 -12.90 9.43 -8.53
N TYR A 272 -12.80 10.73 -8.30
CA TYR A 272 -11.55 11.49 -8.45
C TYR A 272 -10.46 11.02 -7.48
N GLY A 273 -10.83 10.54 -6.28
CA GLY A 273 -9.86 10.11 -5.27
C GLY A 273 -8.92 8.96 -5.69
N VAL A 274 -9.26 8.20 -6.74
CA VAL A 274 -8.51 7.02 -7.20
C VAL A 274 -7.87 7.17 -8.59
N LEU A 275 -7.57 8.41 -9.03
CA LEU A 275 -6.88 8.67 -10.30
C LEU A 275 -5.60 7.85 -10.48
N THR A 276 -4.80 7.67 -9.42
CA THR A 276 -3.60 6.83 -9.47
C THR A 276 -3.94 5.41 -9.92
N MET A 277 -5.03 4.83 -9.43
CA MET A 277 -5.44 3.46 -9.78
C MET A 277 -5.96 3.39 -11.22
N TYR A 278 -6.80 4.34 -11.62
CA TYR A 278 -7.26 4.46 -13.01
C TYR A 278 -6.10 4.59 -13.99
N SER A 279 -5.08 5.36 -13.63
CA SER A 279 -3.90 5.57 -14.47
C SER A 279 -3.04 4.31 -14.60
N GLY A 280 -2.86 3.53 -13.52
CA GLY A 280 -2.15 2.26 -13.57
C GLY A 280 -2.88 1.23 -14.41
N HIS A 281 -4.21 1.17 -14.25
CA HIS A 281 -5.11 0.30 -15.02
C HIS A 281 -4.96 0.47 -16.53
N MET A 282 -4.83 1.71 -16.99
CA MET A 282 -4.65 2.01 -18.41
C MET A 282 -3.18 1.93 -18.86
N ALA A 283 -2.23 2.34 -18.01
CA ALA A 283 -0.81 2.39 -18.38
C ALA A 283 -0.17 1.01 -18.48
N ILE A 284 -0.40 0.14 -17.50
CA ILE A 284 0.30 -1.15 -17.34
C ILE A 284 0.10 -2.08 -18.55
N PRO A 285 -1.11 -2.31 -19.05
CA PRO A 285 -1.33 -3.10 -20.27
C PRO A 285 -0.54 -2.55 -21.47
N HIS A 286 -0.44 -1.22 -21.59
CA HIS A 286 0.24 -0.59 -22.72
C HIS A 286 1.77 -0.62 -22.62
N CYS A 287 2.36 -0.28 -21.47
CA CYS A 287 3.82 -0.27 -21.32
C CYS A 287 4.41 -1.70 -21.32
N THR A 288 3.63 -2.71 -20.92
CA THR A 288 4.13 -4.09 -20.82
C THR A 288 3.87 -4.96 -22.06
N LYS A 289 3.14 -4.45 -23.06
CA LYS A 289 2.72 -5.22 -24.25
C LYS A 289 3.90 -5.86 -25.00
N ASP A 290 5.02 -5.15 -25.10
CA ASP A 290 6.22 -5.59 -25.81
C ASP A 290 7.21 -6.36 -24.90
N ALA A 291 6.93 -6.41 -23.59
CA ALA A 291 7.71 -7.13 -22.58
C ALA A 291 7.12 -8.49 -22.18
N GLY A 292 6.14 -9.00 -22.95
CA GLY A 292 5.43 -10.25 -22.65
C GLY A 292 4.26 -10.10 -21.67
N GLY A 293 3.79 -8.87 -21.46
CA GLY A 293 2.66 -8.54 -20.59
C GLY A 293 3.04 -8.43 -19.11
N PHE A 294 2.03 -8.56 -18.25
CA PHE A 294 2.14 -8.47 -16.81
C PHE A 294 1.26 -9.54 -16.14
N ASP A 295 1.54 -9.84 -14.88
CA ASP A 295 0.71 -10.75 -14.07
C ASP A 295 -0.06 -9.97 -13.00
N LYS A 296 -1.30 -10.37 -12.74
CA LYS A 296 -2.09 -9.89 -11.59
C LYS A 296 -2.14 -10.99 -10.54
N ARG A 297 -1.60 -10.73 -9.34
CA ARG A 297 -1.43 -11.72 -8.26
C ARG A 297 -1.96 -11.18 -6.94
N ASN A 298 -3.28 -11.10 -6.82
CA ASN A 298 -3.98 -10.65 -5.61
C ASN A 298 -3.72 -11.56 -4.41
N ASP A 299 -3.38 -12.82 -4.68
CA ASP A 299 -2.94 -13.79 -3.69
C ASP A 299 -1.55 -13.47 -3.13
N LEU A 300 -0.72 -12.68 -3.82
CA LEU A 300 0.64 -12.38 -3.37
C LEU A 300 0.82 -10.92 -2.96
N ILE A 301 0.38 -9.99 -3.81
CA ILE A 301 0.56 -8.55 -3.68
C ILE A 301 -0.76 -7.88 -3.33
N ASP A 302 -0.67 -6.94 -2.39
CA ASP A 302 -1.79 -6.15 -1.86
C ASP A 302 -2.78 -7.02 -1.09
N HIS A 303 -2.30 -8.11 -0.50
CA HIS A 303 -3.17 -8.99 0.28
C HIS A 303 -3.64 -8.27 1.56
N PRO A 304 -4.93 -8.35 1.95
CA PRO A 304 -5.48 -7.53 3.02
C PRO A 304 -4.88 -7.87 4.39
N THR A 305 -4.46 -6.83 5.13
CA THR A 305 -3.88 -6.96 6.48
C THR A 305 -4.82 -7.58 7.51
N TYR A 306 -6.13 -7.57 7.27
CA TYR A 306 -7.10 -8.19 8.18
C TYR A 306 -7.22 -9.71 8.03
N SER A 307 -6.57 -10.31 7.03
CA SER A 307 -6.67 -11.74 6.77
C SER A 307 -6.10 -12.57 7.93
N THR A 308 -6.75 -13.69 8.25
CA THR A 308 -6.23 -14.72 9.17
C THR A 308 -5.47 -15.83 8.44
N GLY A 309 -5.28 -15.70 7.12
CA GLY A 309 -4.47 -16.61 6.31
C GLY A 309 -2.99 -16.59 6.71
N LYS A 310 -2.22 -17.56 6.21
CA LYS A 310 -0.81 -17.71 6.60
C LYS A 310 0.03 -16.60 5.98
N ILE A 311 0.87 -15.96 6.79
CA ILE A 311 1.78 -14.91 6.31
C ILE A 311 2.76 -15.42 5.24
N THR A 312 3.07 -16.71 5.24
CA THR A 312 4.00 -17.34 4.29
C THR A 312 3.44 -17.44 2.87
N GLU A 313 2.14 -17.30 2.68
CA GLU A 313 1.46 -17.43 1.39
C GLU A 313 1.34 -16.09 0.64
N HIS A 314 1.80 -15.00 1.26
CA HIS A 314 1.69 -13.65 0.71
C HIS A 314 3.06 -12.97 0.76
N VAL A 315 3.36 -12.08 -0.19
CA VAL A 315 4.66 -11.37 -0.24
C VAL A 315 4.52 -9.92 0.19
N HIS A 316 3.37 -9.32 -0.07
CA HIS A 316 3.11 -7.92 0.21
C HIS A 316 1.67 -7.76 0.69
N VAL A 317 1.49 -7.16 1.87
CA VAL A 317 0.18 -6.96 2.48
C VAL A 317 -0.14 -5.48 2.59
N HIS A 318 -1.38 -5.11 2.31
CA HIS A 318 -1.84 -3.73 2.24
C HIS A 318 -2.98 -3.49 3.23
N THR A 319 -2.99 -2.32 3.86
CA THR A 319 -4.11 -1.94 4.73
C THR A 319 -5.32 -1.56 3.90
N TYR A 320 -6.43 -2.25 4.11
CA TYR A 320 -7.71 -1.92 3.48
C TYR A 320 -8.47 -0.89 4.33
N GLN A 321 -9.42 -0.20 3.71
CA GLN A 321 -10.20 0.85 4.37
C GLN A 321 -11.21 0.27 5.38
N ASP A 322 -11.71 -0.94 5.13
CA ASP A 322 -12.69 -1.66 5.93
C ASP A 322 -12.08 -2.72 6.86
N GLY A 323 -12.87 -3.07 7.87
CA GLY A 323 -12.39 -3.61 9.14
C GLY A 323 -12.02 -5.08 9.14
N GLY A 324 -11.20 -5.41 10.14
CA GLY A 324 -10.97 -6.74 10.69
C GLY A 324 -10.04 -6.61 11.89
N ASP A 325 -9.19 -7.60 12.14
CA ASP A 325 -8.31 -7.64 13.31
C ASP A 325 -7.29 -6.49 13.29
N PHE A 326 -6.59 -6.30 12.16
CA PHE A 326 -5.73 -5.13 11.92
C PHE A 326 -6.44 -4.08 11.07
N ASN A 327 -6.53 -2.84 11.57
CA ASN A 327 -7.09 -1.70 10.86
C ASN A 327 -6.32 -0.41 11.20
N LYS A 328 -5.84 0.32 10.18
CA LYS A 328 -5.00 1.51 10.38
C LYS A 328 -5.69 2.66 11.11
N PHE A 329 -7.01 2.84 10.94
CA PHE A 329 -7.75 3.90 11.63
C PHE A 329 -7.90 3.59 13.12
N LYS A 330 -8.19 2.33 13.48
CA LYS A 330 -8.16 1.87 14.87
C LYS A 330 -6.77 2.02 15.49
N PHE A 331 -5.72 1.75 14.72
CA PHE A 331 -4.34 1.95 15.16
C PHE A 331 -4.02 3.42 15.44
N GLN A 332 -4.42 4.31 14.54
CA GLN A 332 -4.25 5.76 14.70
C GLN A 332 -5.04 6.31 15.90
N ALA A 333 -6.22 5.73 16.17
CA ALA A 333 -7.03 6.07 17.34
C ALA A 333 -6.48 5.52 18.67
N GLY A 334 -5.39 4.76 18.65
CA GLY A 334 -4.77 4.19 19.85
C GLY A 334 -5.45 2.92 20.38
N ASN A 335 -6.38 2.34 19.63
CA ASN A 335 -7.20 1.20 20.10
C ASN A 335 -6.38 -0.08 20.36
N TYR A 336 -5.13 -0.13 19.90
CA TYR A 336 -4.22 -1.27 20.07
C TYR A 336 -3.06 -0.97 21.02
N ASP A 337 -3.00 0.21 21.64
CA ASP A 337 -1.82 0.65 22.39
C ASP A 337 -1.51 -0.24 23.62
N SER A 338 -2.54 -0.87 24.19
CA SER A 338 -2.45 -1.82 25.32
C SER A 338 -2.54 -3.29 24.90
N PHE A 339 -2.44 -3.60 23.60
CA PHE A 339 -2.56 -4.98 23.12
C PHE A 339 -1.39 -5.82 23.64
N ASP A 340 -1.68 -7.01 24.16
CA ASP A 340 -0.66 -7.94 24.62
C ASP A 340 0.05 -8.59 23.43
N LEU A 341 1.30 -8.20 23.22
CA LEU A 341 2.12 -8.67 22.10
C LEU A 341 2.34 -10.20 22.11
N SER A 342 2.25 -10.85 23.28
CA SER A 342 2.42 -12.30 23.40
C SER A 342 1.22 -13.10 22.89
N THR A 343 0.07 -12.46 22.73
CA THR A 343 -1.17 -13.10 22.24
C THR A 343 -1.29 -13.13 20.72
N LEU A 344 -0.41 -12.41 20.02
CA LEU A 344 -0.47 -12.29 18.56
C LEU A 344 0.11 -13.53 17.88
N ASP A 345 -0.72 -14.23 17.09
CA ASP A 345 -0.24 -15.30 16.21
C ASP A 345 0.45 -14.73 14.97
N ARG A 346 1.77 -14.58 15.05
CA ARG A 346 2.63 -14.08 13.97
C ARG A 346 2.70 -14.99 12.74
N SER A 347 2.12 -16.20 12.78
CA SER A 347 2.00 -17.05 11.58
C SER A 347 0.86 -16.62 10.65
N THR A 348 -0.06 -15.79 11.15
CA THR A 348 -1.17 -15.21 10.39
C THR A 348 -0.83 -13.82 9.87
N VAL A 349 -1.50 -13.39 8.80
CA VAL A 349 -1.35 -12.03 8.24
C VAL A 349 -1.72 -10.95 9.27
N SER A 350 -2.89 -11.06 9.91
CA SER A 350 -3.33 -10.07 10.89
C SER A 350 -2.46 -10.02 12.14
N GLY A 351 -2.04 -11.17 12.67
CA GLY A 351 -1.15 -11.22 13.83
C GLY A 351 0.24 -10.68 13.54
N TYR A 352 0.83 -11.01 12.37
CA TYR A 352 2.11 -10.46 11.93
C TYR A 352 2.06 -8.94 11.75
N THR A 353 1.06 -8.44 11.02
CA THR A 353 0.93 -7.00 10.72
C THR A 353 0.68 -6.18 11.99
N MET A 354 -0.17 -6.65 12.90
CA MET A 354 -0.38 -6.03 14.20
C MET A 354 0.90 -5.98 15.03
N TYR A 355 1.64 -7.10 15.10
CA TYR A 355 2.89 -7.18 15.85
C TYR A 355 3.92 -6.18 15.31
N ILE A 356 4.10 -6.13 13.98
CA ILE A 356 5.03 -5.20 13.36
C ILE A 356 4.62 -3.75 13.56
N ALA A 357 3.34 -3.43 13.37
CA ALA A 357 2.85 -2.07 13.54
C ALA A 357 3.05 -1.55 14.97
N LEU A 358 2.70 -2.35 15.97
CA LEU A 358 2.84 -2.00 17.39
C LEU A 358 4.31 -1.83 17.77
N THR A 359 5.14 -2.84 17.47
CA THR A 359 6.55 -2.82 17.87
C THR A 359 7.40 -1.84 17.05
N ALA A 360 6.96 -1.41 15.86
CA ALA A 360 7.62 -0.34 15.11
C ALA A 360 7.35 1.05 15.70
N ASN A 361 6.26 1.18 16.45
CA ASN A 361 5.80 2.44 17.02
C ASN A 361 5.91 2.47 18.55
N ASN A 362 6.65 1.53 19.16
CA ASN A 362 6.81 1.39 20.60
C ASN A 362 5.47 1.33 21.36
N LYS A 363 4.51 0.60 20.78
CA LYS A 363 3.17 0.34 21.33
C LYS A 363 2.99 -1.14 21.67
N GLY A 364 1.91 -1.44 22.38
CA GLY A 364 1.63 -2.79 22.89
C GLY A 364 2.38 -3.06 24.20
N VAL A 365 1.98 -4.13 24.88
CA VAL A 365 2.57 -4.54 26.16
C VAL A 365 3.14 -5.95 26.06
N VAL A 366 4.27 -6.19 26.72
CA VAL A 366 4.75 -7.54 27.03
C VAL A 366 4.45 -7.78 28.50
N PRO A 367 3.62 -8.76 28.87
CA PRO A 367 3.38 -9.07 30.27
C PRO A 367 4.71 -9.33 30.96
N THR A 368 5.03 -8.54 31.98
CA THR A 368 6.04 -8.96 32.95
C THR A 368 5.40 -10.14 33.67
N ASN A 369 5.85 -11.36 33.37
CA ASN A 369 5.48 -12.53 34.16
C ASN A 369 5.72 -12.14 35.63
N GLY A 370 4.63 -12.09 36.39
CA GLY A 370 4.65 -11.67 37.78
C GLY A 370 5.78 -12.37 38.50
N ASP A 371 6.59 -11.57 39.15
CA ASP A 371 7.68 -11.98 40.02
C ASP A 371 7.12 -13.02 40.99
N THR A 372 7.31 -14.30 40.67
CA THR A 372 7.09 -15.40 41.61
C THR A 372 8.39 -15.54 42.38
N THR A 373 8.74 -14.49 43.14
CA THR A 373 9.47 -14.68 44.37
C THR A 373 8.60 -15.55 45.27
N LYS A 374 8.76 -16.86 45.12
CA LYS A 374 8.53 -17.80 46.22
C LYS A 374 9.34 -17.26 47.40
N ALA A 375 8.65 -16.68 48.36
CA ALA A 375 9.14 -16.61 49.72
C ALA A 375 9.37 -18.05 50.18
N ILE A 376 10.61 -18.51 50.08
CA ILE A 376 11.13 -19.61 50.90
C ILE A 376 11.95 -18.91 51.98
N GLY A 377 11.39 -18.84 53.18
CA GLY A 377 12.13 -18.41 54.36
C GLY A 377 11.28 -17.78 55.44
N SER A 378 10.56 -18.60 56.22
CA SER A 378 10.50 -18.53 57.69
C SER A 378 9.43 -19.49 58.24
N GLU A 379 9.84 -20.72 58.56
CA GLU A 379 9.77 -21.33 59.91
C GLU A 379 10.40 -22.73 59.88
#